data_AF-A0A3D2LCK7-F1
#
_entry.id   AF-A0A3D2LCK7-F1
#
_cell.length_a   1.000
_cell.length_b   1.000
_cell.length_c   1.000
_cell.angle_alpha   90.00
_cell.angle_beta   90.00
_cell.angle_gamma   90.00
#
_symmetry.space_group_name_H-M   'P 1'
#
loop_
_entity.id
_entity.type
_entity.pdbx_description
1 polymer ?
#
loop_
_entity_poly.entity_id
_entity_poly.type
_entity_poly.pdbx_seq_one_letter_code
_entity_poly.pdbx_strand_id
1 'polypeptide(L)'
;MFTSKTMMACGALALIGLGAHAEAPKLASLFGDHMVIQRDAPVRLFGTADPGAEFIVSLDAASTPVRAGRDGRWWVEFPELSAGGSHEISLTVEGDTVQALEDVLAGDVFLCSGQSNMEYPLSRVTYAEREVAAADHSNIRLLQVEKDLSLAPNADLPGDSAWALTTPETAAGFSAVCYYAGRALSEAYDVPVGLINSSWGGSRIEPWIDGEIIGAMPDHTEQVALLETYKTDRGAAAKIYSESWQQNWRDDPATEGTAPWEDADADEWKPVPGTLRDWRKWGDAELTDHLGMVWHRVSFDLTPQQAEQAATIHIGAVDDTDMTWLNGTAIGTTFHWGGLRA
;
A
#
# COMPACT_ATOMS: atom_id res chain seq x y z
N MET A 1 66.45 -37.86 -7.52
CA MET A 1 66.59 -36.43 -7.87
C MET A 1 65.21 -35.90 -8.15
N PHE A 2 64.67 -35.03 -7.28
CA PHE A 2 63.71 -33.96 -7.58
C PHE A 2 63.30 -33.39 -6.21
N THR A 3 64.06 -32.39 -5.79
CA THR A 3 63.78 -31.53 -4.63
C THR A 3 62.84 -30.43 -5.10
N SER A 4 61.64 -30.31 -4.52
CA SER A 4 60.79 -29.13 -4.69
C SER A 4 60.74 -28.37 -3.36
N LYS A 5 61.25 -27.14 -3.37
CA LYS A 5 61.21 -26.18 -2.27
C LYS A 5 59.93 -25.37 -2.40
N THR A 6 59.01 -25.50 -1.46
CA THR A 6 57.83 -24.62 -1.35
C THR A 6 58.24 -23.39 -0.53
N MET A 7 58.30 -22.23 -1.19
CA MET A 7 58.50 -20.92 -0.57
C MET A 7 57.13 -20.40 -0.12
N MET A 8 56.97 -20.15 1.18
CA MET A 8 55.75 -19.60 1.77
C MET A 8 55.86 -18.08 1.75
N ALA A 9 55.06 -17.41 0.91
CA ALA A 9 54.95 -15.96 0.87
C ALA A 9 53.74 -15.53 1.71
N CYS A 10 53.98 -14.89 2.86
CA CYS A 10 52.93 -14.22 3.64
C CYS A 10 52.56 -12.89 2.95
N GLY A 11 51.43 -12.87 2.25
CA GLY A 11 50.79 -11.62 1.81
C GLY A 11 50.00 -11.01 2.97
N ALA A 12 50.39 -9.82 3.41
CA ALA A 12 49.58 -9.02 4.34
C ALA A 12 48.38 -8.43 3.58
N LEU A 13 47.17 -8.91 3.89
CA LEU A 13 45.94 -8.25 3.45
C LEU A 13 45.75 -6.97 4.29
N ALA A 14 45.87 -5.81 3.64
CA ALA A 14 45.40 -4.55 4.20
C ALA A 14 43.86 -4.55 4.16
N LEU A 15 43.24 -4.69 5.33
CA LEU A 15 41.81 -4.41 5.52
C LEU A 15 41.59 -2.90 5.32
N ILE A 16 41.15 -2.52 4.13
CA ILE A 16 40.53 -1.21 3.91
C ILE A 16 39.19 -1.26 4.62
N GLY A 17 39.13 -0.69 5.82
CA GLY A 17 37.87 -0.47 6.52
C GLY A 17 37.03 0.47 5.67
N LEU A 18 35.99 -0.06 5.03
CA LEU A 18 34.85 0.73 4.58
C LEU A 18 34.27 1.36 5.86
N GLY A 19 34.61 2.62 6.11
CA GLY A 19 33.89 3.40 7.11
C GLY A 19 32.43 3.42 6.67
N ALA A 20 31.56 2.80 7.45
CA ALA A 20 30.13 3.01 7.29
C ALA A 20 29.93 4.53 7.43
N HIS A 21 29.57 5.19 6.33
CA HIS A 21 29.15 6.58 6.38
C HIS A 21 27.90 6.62 7.24
N ALA A 22 27.97 7.36 8.35
CA ALA A 22 26.81 7.56 9.21
C ALA A 22 25.66 8.12 8.37
N GLU A 23 24.47 7.53 8.47
CA GLU A 23 23.32 8.01 7.73
C GLU A 23 22.89 9.35 8.32
N ALA A 24 22.80 10.38 7.47
CA ALA A 24 22.38 11.70 7.90
C ALA A 24 20.97 11.65 8.53
N PRO A 25 20.69 12.46 9.57
CA PRO A 25 19.35 12.54 10.12
C PRO A 25 18.35 13.00 9.06
N LYS A 26 17.14 12.43 9.10
CA LYS A 26 16.06 12.69 8.16
C LYS A 26 14.74 12.88 8.89
N LEU A 27 13.93 13.81 8.41
CA LEU A 27 12.50 13.91 8.75
C LEU A 27 11.74 12.71 8.19
N ALA A 28 10.65 12.30 8.86
CA ALA A 28 9.71 11.33 8.29
C ALA A 28 9.14 11.85 6.97
N SER A 29 8.85 10.96 5.99
CA SER A 29 8.37 11.35 4.65
C SER A 29 7.06 12.14 4.64
N LEU A 30 6.29 12.10 5.74
CA LEU A 30 5.13 12.97 5.94
C LEU A 30 5.48 14.46 5.83
N PHE A 31 6.71 14.83 6.21
CA PHE A 31 7.19 16.20 6.10
C PHE A 31 7.88 16.41 4.75
N GLY A 32 7.51 17.48 4.05
CA GLY A 32 8.08 17.83 2.76
C GLY A 32 7.91 19.31 2.44
N ASP A 33 8.47 19.74 1.32
CA ASP A 33 8.23 21.08 0.78
C ASP A 33 6.73 21.27 0.48
N HIS A 34 6.28 22.53 0.49
CA HIS A 34 4.88 22.87 0.19
C HIS A 34 3.87 22.23 1.17
N MET A 35 4.27 21.83 2.37
CA MET A 35 3.33 21.23 3.32
C MET A 35 2.54 22.27 4.13
N VAL A 36 1.54 21.79 4.87
CA VAL A 36 0.85 22.58 5.90
C VAL A 36 1.03 21.91 7.25
N ILE A 37 1.49 22.66 8.24
CA ILE A 37 1.55 22.26 9.64
C ILE A 37 0.31 22.80 10.38
N GLN A 38 -0.19 22.03 11.35
CA GLN A 38 -1.31 22.44 12.18
C GLN A 38 -1.00 23.72 12.96
N ARG A 39 -1.76 24.78 12.71
CA ARG A 39 -1.73 26.04 13.48
C ARG A 39 -2.32 25.87 14.88
N ASP A 40 -2.04 26.84 15.74
CA ASP A 40 -2.64 26.98 17.07
C ASP A 40 -2.47 25.70 17.95
N ALA A 41 -1.38 24.97 17.68
CA ALA A 41 -0.94 23.78 18.39
C ALA A 41 0.60 23.66 18.32
N PRO A 42 1.25 23.04 19.33
CA PRO A 42 2.69 22.82 19.28
C PRO A 42 3.12 22.03 18.04
N VAL A 43 4.18 22.48 17.38
CA VAL A 43 4.71 21.84 16.17
C VAL A 43 5.63 20.69 16.55
N ARG A 44 5.21 19.46 16.23
CA ARG A 44 6.00 18.25 16.48
C ARG A 44 6.66 17.78 15.19
N LEU A 45 7.99 17.76 15.19
CA LEU A 45 8.80 17.21 14.11
C LEU A 45 9.43 15.91 14.58
N PHE A 46 9.51 14.93 13.69
CA PHE A 46 10.07 13.61 14.00
C PHE A 46 10.65 12.96 12.75
N GLY A 47 11.48 11.95 12.97
CA GLY A 47 12.11 11.19 11.90
C GLY A 47 13.09 10.15 12.42
N THR A 48 14.08 9.85 11.58
CA THR A 48 15.10 8.84 11.85
C THR A 48 16.53 9.40 11.70
N ALA A 49 17.48 8.77 12.39
CA ALA A 49 18.91 9.00 12.24
C ALA A 49 19.66 7.79 12.82
N ASP A 50 20.98 7.73 12.65
CA ASP A 50 21.78 6.72 13.32
C ASP A 50 21.62 6.77 14.85
N PRO A 51 21.55 5.61 15.55
CA PRO A 51 21.37 5.58 16.99
C PRO A 51 22.38 6.43 17.76
N GLY A 52 21.88 7.39 18.54
CA GLY A 52 22.70 8.29 19.34
C GLY A 52 23.34 9.45 18.57
N ALA A 53 23.07 9.61 17.27
CA ALA A 53 23.50 10.77 16.48
C ALA A 53 22.97 12.07 17.09
N GLU A 54 23.79 13.12 17.05
CA GLU A 54 23.48 14.45 17.58
C GLU A 54 23.42 15.46 16.42
N PHE A 55 22.39 16.28 16.41
CA PHE A 55 22.14 17.26 15.35
C PHE A 55 21.25 18.39 15.87
N ILE A 56 21.05 19.44 15.08
CA ILE A 56 20.16 20.55 15.40
C ILE A 56 18.96 20.48 14.47
N VAL A 57 17.75 20.58 15.05
CA VAL A 57 16.52 20.82 14.30
C VAL A 57 16.16 22.29 14.45
N SER A 58 15.84 22.95 13.35
CA SER A 58 15.38 24.35 13.35
C SER A 58 14.01 24.48 12.71
N LEU A 59 13.22 25.40 13.25
CA LEU A 59 11.98 25.93 12.68
C LEU A 59 12.11 27.45 12.69
N ASP A 60 12.28 28.04 11.52
CA ASP A 60 12.68 29.44 11.34
C ASP A 60 13.94 29.78 12.19
N ALA A 61 13.82 30.79 13.05
CA ALA A 61 14.89 31.22 13.95
C ALA A 61 15.00 30.37 15.23
N ALA A 62 14.03 29.50 15.52
CA ALA A 62 14.07 28.62 16.68
C ALA A 62 14.86 27.36 16.37
N SER A 63 15.76 26.95 17.27
CA SER A 63 16.61 25.77 17.08
C SER A 63 16.71 24.95 18.36
N THR A 64 16.68 23.62 18.22
CA THR A 64 16.77 22.68 19.34
C THR A 64 17.78 21.57 19.03
N PRO A 65 18.76 21.31 19.91
CA PRO A 65 19.63 20.15 19.78
C PRO A 65 18.84 18.86 20.05
N VAL A 66 19.02 17.88 19.19
CA VAL A 66 18.36 16.57 19.25
C VAL A 66 19.40 15.47 19.26
N ARG A 67 19.10 14.41 20.02
CA ARG A 67 19.86 13.17 19.98
C ARG A 67 18.94 12.00 19.66
N ALA A 68 19.28 11.24 18.63
CA ALA A 68 18.48 10.09 18.22
C ALA A 68 18.48 8.99 19.30
N GLY A 69 17.33 8.34 19.45
CA GLY A 69 17.14 7.20 20.33
C GLY A 69 17.97 5.99 19.93
N ARG A 70 17.96 4.96 20.77
CA ARG A 70 18.66 3.68 20.47
C ARG A 70 18.05 2.91 19.30
N ASP A 71 16.79 3.20 19.00
CA ASP A 71 16.00 2.70 17.89
C ASP A 71 16.13 3.56 16.63
N GLY A 72 17.00 4.59 16.66
CA GLY A 72 17.19 5.54 15.56
C GLY A 72 16.09 6.59 15.43
N ARG A 73 15.03 6.56 16.25
CA ARG A 73 13.94 7.53 16.20
C ARG A 73 14.26 8.79 16.98
N TRP A 74 13.72 9.91 16.54
CA TRP A 74 13.82 11.18 17.24
C TRP A 74 12.56 12.01 17.06
N TRP A 75 12.31 12.93 17.98
CA TRP A 75 11.29 13.96 17.85
C TRP A 75 11.68 15.21 18.63
N VAL A 76 11.08 16.33 18.26
CA VAL A 76 11.22 17.63 18.92
C VAL A 76 9.88 18.37 18.83
N GLU A 77 9.65 19.29 19.78
CA GLU A 77 8.47 20.13 19.81
C GLU A 77 8.89 21.61 19.81
N PHE A 78 8.27 22.40 18.95
CA PHE A 78 8.38 23.85 18.88
C PHE A 78 7.06 24.50 19.35
N PRO A 79 7.09 25.78 19.76
CA PRO A 79 5.88 26.54 20.02
C PRO A 79 4.90 26.54 18.85
N GLU A 80 3.63 26.81 19.15
CA GLU A 80 2.59 26.93 18.13
C GLU A 80 2.84 28.07 17.13
N LEU A 81 2.38 27.88 15.91
CA LEU A 81 2.40 28.89 14.85
C LEU A 81 0.99 29.44 14.63
N SER A 82 0.88 30.75 14.40
CA SER A 82 -0.35 31.36 13.91
C SER A 82 -0.57 31.03 12.44
N ALA A 83 -1.83 31.05 11.99
CA ALA A 83 -2.18 30.78 10.59
C ALA A 83 -1.42 31.66 9.58
N GLY A 84 -1.08 31.09 8.42
CA GLY A 84 -0.37 31.75 7.34
C GLY A 84 1.14 31.53 7.43
N GLY A 85 1.89 32.53 6.96
CA GLY A 85 3.35 32.48 6.92
C GLY A 85 3.91 31.52 5.88
N SER A 86 5.21 31.62 5.64
CA SER A 86 6.01 30.61 4.96
C SER A 86 7.21 30.35 5.86
N HIS A 87 7.27 29.14 6.37
CA HIS A 87 8.24 28.70 7.36
C HIS A 87 9.30 27.80 6.72
N GLU A 88 10.46 27.73 7.35
CA GLU A 88 11.56 26.84 6.96
C GLU A 88 11.87 25.87 8.09
N ILE A 89 12.05 24.59 7.75
CA ILE A 89 12.53 23.56 8.68
C ILE A 89 13.87 23.06 8.19
N SER A 90 14.86 22.93 9.08
CA SER A 90 16.15 22.38 8.70
C SER A 90 16.76 21.45 9.74
N LEU A 91 17.53 20.48 9.25
CA LEU A 91 18.38 19.59 10.03
C LEU A 91 19.84 19.95 9.74
N THR A 92 20.61 20.21 10.81
CA THR A 92 22.01 20.62 10.70
C THR A 92 22.91 19.71 11.52
N VAL A 93 23.99 19.21 10.91
CA VAL A 93 25.01 18.34 11.53
C VAL A 93 26.35 19.05 11.42
N GLU A 94 27.04 19.25 12.54
CA GLU A 94 28.37 19.92 12.58
C GLU A 94 28.43 21.30 11.90
N GLY A 95 27.29 21.98 11.76
CA GLY A 95 27.17 23.29 11.12
C GLY A 95 26.74 23.25 9.65
N ASP A 96 26.67 22.07 9.04
CA ASP A 96 26.19 21.87 7.67
C ASP A 96 24.72 21.45 7.66
N THR A 97 23.90 22.11 6.85
CA THR A 97 22.49 21.75 6.64
C THR A 97 22.42 20.49 5.77
N VAL A 98 21.89 19.40 6.32
CA VAL A 98 21.79 18.09 5.65
C VAL A 98 20.40 17.84 5.05
N GLN A 99 19.38 18.53 5.55
CA GLN A 99 18.03 18.53 5.00
C GLN A 99 17.37 19.88 5.32
N ALA A 100 16.62 20.43 4.38
CA ALA A 100 15.78 21.61 4.57
C ALA A 100 14.45 21.40 3.86
N LEU A 101 13.37 21.94 4.43
CA LEU A 101 12.05 22.01 3.84
C LEU A 101 11.63 23.48 3.77
N GLU A 102 11.13 23.89 2.62
CA GLU A 102 10.70 25.25 2.31
C GLU A 102 9.20 25.31 1.95
N ASP A 103 8.64 26.52 1.91
CA ASP A 103 7.20 26.76 1.66
C ASP A 103 6.28 25.96 2.60
N VAL A 104 6.63 25.93 3.89
CA VAL A 104 5.81 25.31 4.93
C VAL A 104 4.80 26.33 5.45
N LEU A 105 3.51 26.11 5.21
CA LEU A 105 2.46 27.00 5.72
C LEU A 105 1.97 26.53 7.11
N ALA A 106 1.53 27.45 7.96
CA ALA A 106 0.77 27.12 9.16
C ALA A 106 -0.74 27.25 8.88
N GLY A 107 -1.51 26.19 9.13
CA GLY A 107 -2.92 26.13 8.72
C GLY A 107 -3.69 24.96 9.34
N ASP A 108 -4.85 24.66 8.77
CA ASP A 108 -5.69 23.55 9.21
C ASP A 108 -5.38 22.30 8.37
N VAL A 109 -5.09 21.16 9.03
CA VAL A 109 -4.71 19.92 8.35
C VAL A 109 -5.80 18.87 8.51
N PHE A 110 -6.25 18.29 7.40
CA PHE A 110 -7.31 17.28 7.38
C PHE A 110 -6.83 15.96 6.77
N LEU A 111 -7.14 14.87 7.46
CA LEU A 111 -7.01 13.51 6.93
C LEU A 111 -8.34 13.06 6.31
N CYS A 112 -8.32 12.80 5.02
CA CYS A 112 -9.41 12.28 4.21
C CYS A 112 -9.15 10.79 3.94
N SER A 113 -9.93 9.92 4.58
CA SER A 113 -9.76 8.46 4.47
C SER A 113 -11.11 7.75 4.24
N GLY A 114 -11.05 6.46 3.96
CA GLY A 114 -12.21 5.63 3.64
C GLY A 114 -12.05 4.90 2.30
N GLN A 115 -13.18 4.68 1.62
CA GLN A 115 -13.23 3.91 0.36
C GLN A 115 -13.55 4.77 -0.86
N SER A 116 -14.15 4.16 -1.90
CA SER A 116 -14.33 4.71 -3.25
C SER A 116 -15.04 6.06 -3.32
N ASN A 117 -15.95 6.36 -2.39
CA ASN A 117 -16.64 7.66 -2.34
C ASN A 117 -15.72 8.78 -1.83
N MET A 118 -14.78 8.48 -0.92
CA MET A 118 -13.73 9.43 -0.55
C MET A 118 -12.67 9.49 -1.65
N GLU A 119 -12.33 8.36 -2.27
CA GLU A 119 -11.34 8.31 -3.36
C GLU A 119 -11.83 9.00 -4.65
N TYR A 120 -13.14 9.20 -4.81
CA TYR A 120 -13.73 9.67 -6.05
C TYR A 120 -13.03 10.95 -6.58
N PRO A 121 -12.37 10.89 -7.75
CA PRO A 121 -11.41 11.92 -8.14
C PRO A 121 -12.11 13.14 -8.74
N LEU A 122 -11.47 14.32 -8.59
CA LEU A 122 -11.98 15.59 -9.13
C LEU A 122 -12.19 15.53 -10.65
N SER A 123 -11.34 14.83 -11.38
CA SER A 123 -11.46 14.60 -12.84
C SER A 123 -12.72 13.83 -13.27
N ARG A 124 -13.49 13.25 -12.33
CA ARG A 124 -14.72 12.48 -12.62
C ARG A 124 -15.99 13.15 -12.12
N VAL A 125 -15.92 14.37 -11.60
CA VAL A 125 -17.11 15.11 -11.17
C VAL A 125 -17.90 15.66 -12.36
N THR A 126 -19.13 16.11 -12.10
CA THR A 126 -19.89 16.84 -13.13
C THR A 126 -19.20 18.16 -13.45
N TYR A 127 -19.00 18.46 -14.73
CA TYR A 127 -18.18 19.59 -15.21
C TYR A 127 -16.69 19.51 -14.83
N ALA A 128 -16.12 18.30 -14.74
CA ALA A 128 -14.73 18.05 -14.36
C ALA A 128 -13.70 18.96 -15.06
N GLU A 129 -13.81 19.17 -16.37
CA GLU A 129 -12.88 20.05 -17.10
C GLU A 129 -12.81 21.46 -16.50
N ARG A 130 -13.97 22.02 -16.13
CA ARG A 130 -14.05 23.35 -15.52
C ARG A 130 -13.49 23.36 -14.10
N GLU A 131 -13.86 22.34 -13.32
CA GLU A 131 -13.50 22.26 -11.90
C GLU A 131 -12.00 21.99 -11.71
N VAL A 132 -11.42 21.13 -12.56
CA VAL A 132 -9.98 20.87 -12.60
C VAL A 132 -9.22 22.10 -13.09
N ALA A 133 -9.68 22.76 -14.16
CA ALA A 133 -9.01 23.97 -14.67
C ALA A 133 -9.03 25.13 -13.66
N ALA A 134 -10.02 25.18 -12.76
CA ALA A 134 -10.12 26.18 -11.71
C ALA A 134 -9.35 25.79 -10.43
N ALA A 135 -8.80 24.58 -10.33
CA ALA A 135 -8.10 24.09 -9.15
C ALA A 135 -6.66 24.61 -9.10
N ASP A 136 -6.50 25.91 -8.94
CA ASP A 136 -5.21 26.60 -8.80
C ASP A 136 -5.26 27.49 -7.55
N HIS A 137 -4.80 26.96 -6.41
CA HIS A 137 -4.97 27.59 -5.11
C HIS A 137 -3.69 27.52 -4.28
N SER A 138 -3.00 28.65 -4.16
CA SER A 138 -1.74 28.76 -3.40
C SER A 138 -1.89 28.61 -1.88
N ASN A 139 -3.11 28.59 -1.33
CA ASN A 139 -3.34 28.36 0.10
C ASN A 139 -3.82 26.94 0.42
N ILE A 140 -3.93 26.08 -0.60
CA ILE A 140 -4.31 24.68 -0.43
C ILE A 140 -3.14 23.80 -0.85
N ARG A 141 -2.80 22.81 -0.02
CA ARG A 141 -1.74 21.84 -0.29
C ARG A 141 -2.31 20.44 -0.23
N LEU A 142 -1.88 19.59 -1.15
CA LEU A 142 -2.41 18.24 -1.33
C LEU A 142 -1.31 17.23 -1.03
N LEU A 143 -1.58 16.24 -0.20
CA LEU A 143 -0.76 15.05 -0.05
C LEU A 143 -1.62 13.84 -0.44
N GLN A 144 -1.30 13.24 -1.58
CA GLN A 144 -1.92 11.99 -2.01
C GLN A 144 -1.05 10.85 -1.52
N VAL A 145 -1.55 10.04 -0.57
CA VAL A 145 -0.84 8.84 -0.15
C VAL A 145 -0.96 7.79 -1.25
N GLU A 146 0.16 7.23 -1.68
CA GLU A 146 0.20 6.11 -2.60
C GLU A 146 -0.39 4.85 -1.97
N LYS A 147 -0.97 4.01 -2.83
CA LYS A 147 -1.55 2.75 -2.39
C LYS A 147 -0.47 1.69 -2.28
N ASP A 148 -0.22 1.23 -1.07
CA ASP A 148 0.64 0.09 -0.80
C ASP A 148 -0.01 -0.86 0.20
N LEU A 149 0.14 -2.16 -0.03
CA LEU A 149 -0.36 -3.19 0.86
C LEU A 149 0.80 -3.70 1.71
N SER A 150 0.67 -3.54 3.02
CA SER A 150 1.62 -4.11 3.98
C SER A 150 0.93 -5.03 4.96
N LEU A 151 1.60 -6.14 5.27
CA LEU A 151 1.14 -7.09 6.30
C LEU A 151 1.62 -6.69 7.70
N ALA A 152 2.41 -5.62 7.80
CA ALA A 152 2.90 -5.05 9.05
C ALA A 152 2.84 -3.52 8.98
N PRO A 153 2.81 -2.82 10.12
CA PRO A 153 2.89 -1.36 10.11
C PRO A 153 4.18 -0.90 9.41
N ASN A 154 4.04 -0.06 8.39
CA ASN A 154 5.16 0.63 7.78
C ASN A 154 5.57 1.82 8.67
N ALA A 155 6.87 2.06 8.78
CA ALA A 155 7.39 3.18 9.57
C ALA A 155 7.25 4.53 8.85
N ASP A 156 7.01 4.53 7.54
CA ASP A 156 6.91 5.72 6.71
C ASP A 156 5.87 5.56 5.59
N LEU A 157 5.55 6.65 4.88
CA LEU A 157 4.60 6.63 3.77
C LEU A 157 5.18 5.85 2.56
N PRO A 158 4.32 5.19 1.77
CA PRO A 158 4.76 4.42 0.61
C PRO A 158 5.05 5.29 -0.61
N GLY A 159 5.88 4.75 -1.51
CA GLY A 159 6.13 5.32 -2.84
C GLY A 159 6.66 6.75 -2.79
N ASP A 160 6.22 7.57 -3.74
CA ASP A 160 6.58 8.99 -3.85
C ASP A 160 5.51 9.89 -3.20
N SER A 161 4.83 9.42 -2.15
CA SER A 161 3.82 10.18 -1.40
C SER A 161 4.43 11.49 -0.87
N ALA A 162 4.07 12.62 -1.48
CA ALA A 162 4.61 13.92 -1.15
C ALA A 162 3.54 15.01 -1.17
N TRP A 163 3.81 16.10 -0.46
CA TRP A 163 3.03 17.32 -0.54
C TRP A 163 3.21 17.98 -1.91
N ALA A 164 2.15 18.58 -2.41
CA ALA A 164 2.12 19.28 -3.67
C ALA A 164 1.30 20.57 -3.59
N LEU A 165 1.70 21.56 -4.39
CA LEU A 165 0.87 22.71 -4.70
C LEU A 165 -0.45 22.25 -5.34
N THR A 166 -1.54 22.95 -5.04
CA THR A 166 -2.83 22.71 -5.70
C THR A 166 -2.80 23.35 -7.09
N THR A 167 -2.70 22.50 -8.12
CA THR A 167 -2.71 22.87 -9.54
C THR A 167 -3.72 21.97 -10.27
N PRO A 168 -4.14 22.31 -11.51
CA PRO A 168 -5.01 21.44 -12.28
C PRO A 168 -4.46 20.01 -12.43
N GLU A 169 -3.14 19.84 -12.58
CA GLU A 169 -2.50 18.52 -12.70
C GLU A 169 -2.59 17.71 -11.40
N THR A 170 -2.17 18.30 -10.28
CA THR A 170 -2.15 17.62 -8.97
C THR A 170 -3.55 17.39 -8.39
N ALA A 171 -4.50 18.29 -8.68
CA ALA A 171 -5.87 18.18 -8.20
C ALA A 171 -6.73 17.19 -9.01
N ALA A 172 -6.42 16.94 -10.29
CA ALA A 172 -7.26 16.10 -11.15
C ALA A 172 -7.48 14.69 -10.61
N GLY A 173 -6.43 14.07 -10.05
CA GLY A 173 -6.48 12.73 -9.45
C GLY A 173 -6.89 12.73 -7.98
N PHE A 174 -6.95 13.89 -7.32
CA PHE A 174 -7.20 14.01 -5.90
C PHE A 174 -8.69 13.81 -5.55
N SER A 175 -8.97 13.42 -4.31
CA SER A 175 -10.33 13.27 -3.78
C SER A 175 -11.16 14.55 -3.99
N ALA A 176 -12.25 14.45 -4.75
CA ALA A 176 -13.14 15.57 -5.00
C ALA A 176 -13.80 16.09 -3.71
N VAL A 177 -14.26 15.17 -2.86
CA VAL A 177 -14.91 15.50 -1.58
C VAL A 177 -13.93 16.23 -0.67
N CYS A 178 -12.71 15.71 -0.54
CA CYS A 178 -11.67 16.31 0.27
C CYS A 178 -11.28 17.71 -0.25
N TYR A 179 -11.03 17.82 -1.56
CA TYR A 179 -10.66 19.09 -2.21
C TYR A 179 -11.75 20.15 -2.03
N TYR A 180 -13.02 19.84 -2.31
CA TYR A 180 -14.10 20.82 -2.17
C TYR A 180 -14.32 21.25 -0.73
N ALA A 181 -14.22 20.33 0.23
CA ALA A 181 -14.31 20.67 1.64
C ALA A 181 -13.17 21.60 2.06
N GLY A 182 -11.92 21.26 1.72
CA GLY A 182 -10.76 22.08 2.03
C GLY A 182 -10.79 23.45 1.36
N ARG A 183 -11.22 23.53 0.09
CA ARG A 183 -11.42 24.80 -0.62
C ARG A 183 -12.44 25.68 0.08
N ALA A 184 -13.61 25.12 0.39
CA ALA A 184 -14.67 25.87 1.08
C ALA A 184 -14.20 26.38 2.46
N LEU A 185 -13.44 25.57 3.20
CA LEU A 185 -12.87 25.97 4.49
C LEU A 185 -11.82 27.08 4.33
N SER A 186 -10.90 26.92 3.39
CA SER A 186 -9.86 27.93 3.12
C SER A 186 -10.48 29.27 2.71
N GLU A 187 -11.47 29.27 1.81
CA GLU A 187 -12.18 30.47 1.37
C GLU A 187 -13.01 31.12 2.50
N ALA A 188 -13.67 30.32 3.33
CA ALA A 188 -14.55 30.83 4.38
C ALA A 188 -13.76 31.48 5.54
N TYR A 189 -12.57 30.96 5.84
CA TYR A 189 -11.79 31.37 7.01
C TYR A 189 -10.49 32.11 6.67
N ASP A 190 -10.12 32.19 5.39
CA ASP A 190 -8.86 32.80 4.91
C ASP A 190 -7.62 32.20 5.59
N VAL A 191 -7.59 30.86 5.64
CA VAL A 191 -6.55 30.06 6.32
C VAL A 191 -5.97 29.04 5.35
N PRO A 192 -4.64 28.78 5.36
CA PRO A 192 -4.05 27.68 4.61
C PRO A 192 -4.64 26.32 5.01
N VAL A 193 -4.89 25.45 4.04
CA VAL A 193 -5.45 24.12 4.30
C VAL A 193 -4.57 23.03 3.69
N GLY A 194 -4.13 22.09 4.52
CA GLY A 194 -3.46 20.87 4.11
C GLY A 194 -4.43 19.70 4.04
N LEU A 195 -4.48 19.02 2.91
CA LEU A 195 -5.37 17.89 2.68
C LEU A 195 -4.55 16.62 2.44
N ILE A 196 -4.69 15.64 3.34
CA ILE A 196 -4.05 14.33 3.21
C ILE A 196 -5.11 13.32 2.75
N ASN A 197 -4.98 12.77 1.55
CA ASN A 197 -5.85 11.71 1.05
C ASN A 197 -5.19 10.34 1.24
N SER A 198 -5.74 9.54 2.15
CA SER A 198 -5.37 8.14 2.41
C SER A 198 -6.63 7.27 2.32
N SER A 199 -7.19 7.18 1.12
CA SER A 199 -8.40 6.39 0.83
C SER A 199 -8.13 5.26 -0.14
N TRP A 200 -8.88 4.16 -0.02
CA TRP A 200 -8.73 2.97 -0.85
C TRP A 200 -10.09 2.37 -1.21
N GLY A 201 -10.51 2.53 -2.46
CA GLY A 201 -11.75 2.01 -3.02
C GLY A 201 -11.85 0.48 -2.99
N GLY A 202 -13.01 -0.02 -2.57
CA GLY A 202 -13.24 -1.45 -2.42
C GLY A 202 -12.65 -2.06 -1.14
N SER A 203 -11.94 -1.28 -0.31
CA SER A 203 -11.52 -1.77 1.01
C SER A 203 -12.73 -1.92 1.94
N ARG A 204 -12.70 -2.99 2.75
CA ARG A 204 -13.61 -3.16 3.88
C ARG A 204 -13.05 -2.45 5.12
N ILE A 205 -13.76 -2.46 6.26
CA ILE A 205 -13.32 -1.73 7.46
C ILE A 205 -12.21 -2.48 8.22
N GLU A 206 -12.16 -3.81 8.11
CA GLU A 206 -11.27 -4.68 8.87
C GLU A 206 -9.78 -4.35 8.68
N PRO A 207 -9.27 -4.07 7.46
CA PRO A 207 -7.87 -3.67 7.27
C PRO A 207 -7.50 -2.29 7.85
N TRP A 208 -8.49 -1.49 8.28
CA TRP A 208 -8.28 -0.19 8.92
C TRP A 208 -8.31 -0.26 10.46
N ILE A 209 -8.50 -1.46 11.02
CA ILE A 209 -8.52 -1.72 12.44
C ILE A 209 -7.27 -2.50 12.81
N ASP A 210 -6.70 -2.20 13.97
CA ASP A 210 -5.57 -2.96 14.51
C ASP A 210 -5.89 -4.46 14.63
N GLY A 211 -4.93 -5.31 14.24
CA GLY A 211 -5.09 -6.76 14.20
C GLY A 211 -5.39 -7.39 15.56
N GLU A 212 -4.81 -6.86 16.65
CA GLU A 212 -5.10 -7.33 18.00
C GLU A 212 -6.52 -6.96 18.42
N ILE A 213 -6.98 -5.77 18.04
CA ILE A 213 -8.34 -5.28 18.35
C ILE A 213 -9.39 -6.12 17.62
N ILE A 214 -9.24 -6.34 16.31
CA ILE A 214 -10.22 -7.10 15.54
C ILE A 214 -10.19 -8.60 15.89
N GLY A 215 -9.01 -9.16 16.18
CA GLY A 215 -8.85 -10.57 16.58
C GLY A 215 -9.50 -10.90 17.94
N ALA A 216 -9.78 -9.91 18.78
CA ALA A 216 -10.54 -10.10 20.02
C ALA A 216 -12.05 -10.30 19.78
N MET A 217 -12.55 -10.05 18.56
CA MET A 217 -13.93 -10.30 18.19
C MET A 217 -14.10 -11.75 17.71
N PRO A 218 -15.04 -12.54 18.30
CA PRO A 218 -15.19 -13.95 17.97
C PRO A 218 -15.31 -14.24 16.47
N ASP A 219 -16.13 -13.47 15.76
CA ASP A 219 -16.41 -13.64 14.32
C ASP A 219 -15.21 -13.38 13.40
N HIS A 220 -14.12 -12.81 13.92
CA HIS A 220 -12.90 -12.49 13.17
C HIS A 220 -11.68 -13.33 13.54
N THR A 221 -11.80 -14.18 14.56
CA THR A 221 -10.69 -14.98 15.12
C THR A 221 -10.01 -15.83 14.05
N GLU A 222 -10.79 -16.55 13.23
CA GLU A 222 -10.26 -17.43 12.18
C GLU A 222 -9.59 -16.66 11.04
N GLN A 223 -10.14 -15.50 10.67
CA GLN A 223 -9.59 -14.67 9.60
C GLN A 223 -8.27 -14.02 10.03
N VAL A 224 -8.15 -13.58 11.28
CA VAL A 224 -6.89 -13.06 11.84
C VAL A 224 -5.86 -14.18 11.97
N ALA A 225 -6.24 -15.37 12.42
CA ALA A 225 -5.34 -16.53 12.47
C ALA A 225 -4.85 -16.93 11.07
N LEU A 226 -5.72 -16.88 10.06
CA LEU A 226 -5.36 -17.09 8.66
C LEU A 226 -4.36 -16.03 8.18
N LEU A 227 -4.57 -14.75 8.51
CA LEU A 227 -3.65 -13.67 8.17
C LEU A 227 -2.27 -13.87 8.82
N GLU A 228 -2.20 -14.26 10.10
CA GLU A 228 -0.93 -14.55 10.78
C GLU A 228 -0.21 -15.75 10.16
N THR A 229 -0.97 -16.76 9.72
CA THR A 229 -0.41 -17.88 8.94
C THR A 229 0.11 -17.38 7.60
N TYR A 230 -0.63 -16.52 6.89
CA TYR A 230 -0.22 -15.97 5.60
C TYR A 230 1.09 -15.17 5.67
N LYS A 231 1.34 -14.48 6.80
CA LYS A 231 2.60 -13.75 7.04
C LYS A 231 3.82 -14.66 7.12
N THR A 232 3.65 -15.91 7.55
CA THR A 232 4.76 -16.83 7.88
C THR A 232 4.86 -18.03 6.94
N ASP A 233 3.73 -18.54 6.45
CA ASP A 233 3.60 -19.68 5.54
C ASP A 233 2.39 -19.48 4.60
N ARG A 234 2.66 -18.90 3.42
CA ARG A 234 1.63 -18.64 2.41
C ARG A 234 0.97 -19.91 1.87
N GLY A 235 1.71 -21.02 1.77
CA GLY A 235 1.18 -22.28 1.27
C GLY A 235 0.20 -22.92 2.26
N ALA A 236 0.53 -22.89 3.55
CA ALA A 236 -0.38 -23.33 4.60
C ALA A 236 -1.64 -22.45 4.65
N ALA A 237 -1.49 -21.12 4.56
CA ALA A 237 -2.62 -20.20 4.50
C ALA A 237 -3.51 -20.45 3.27
N ALA A 238 -2.92 -20.64 2.09
CA ALA A 238 -3.66 -20.95 0.87
C ALA A 238 -4.46 -22.26 1.01
N LYS A 239 -3.88 -23.27 1.67
CA LYS A 239 -4.59 -24.52 1.97
C LYS A 239 -5.77 -24.31 2.91
N ILE A 240 -5.56 -23.64 4.05
CA ILE A 240 -6.63 -23.32 5.01
C ILE A 240 -7.76 -22.54 4.32
N TYR A 241 -7.38 -21.53 3.53
CA TYR A 241 -8.33 -20.74 2.77
C TYR A 241 -9.13 -21.60 1.78
N SER A 242 -8.46 -22.47 1.03
CA SER A 242 -9.10 -23.34 0.04
C SER A 242 -10.05 -24.35 0.69
N GLU A 243 -9.71 -24.88 1.86
CA GLU A 243 -10.58 -25.77 2.65
C GLU A 243 -11.82 -25.01 3.14
N SER A 244 -11.64 -23.81 3.70
CA SER A 244 -12.75 -22.93 4.12
C SER A 244 -13.66 -22.54 2.96
N TRP A 245 -13.10 -22.16 1.81
CA TRP A 245 -13.87 -21.83 0.61
C TRP A 245 -14.71 -23.01 0.12
N GLN A 246 -14.13 -24.21 0.05
CA GLN A 246 -14.84 -25.42 -0.39
C GLN A 246 -15.94 -25.81 0.59
N GLN A 247 -15.71 -25.65 1.89
CA GLN A 247 -16.73 -25.90 2.91
C GLN A 247 -17.89 -24.90 2.77
N ASN A 248 -17.58 -23.61 2.67
CA ASN A 248 -18.59 -22.56 2.45
C ASN A 248 -19.41 -22.80 1.19
N TRP A 249 -18.78 -23.26 0.10
CA TRP A 249 -19.49 -23.64 -1.13
C TRP A 249 -20.49 -24.77 -0.85
N ARG A 250 -20.07 -25.86 -0.18
CA ARG A 250 -20.95 -27.00 0.12
C ARG A 250 -22.08 -26.65 1.08
N ASP A 251 -21.83 -25.72 2.00
CA ASP A 251 -22.82 -25.29 2.99
C ASP A 251 -23.82 -24.28 2.42
N ASP A 252 -23.50 -23.63 1.30
CA ASP A 252 -24.44 -22.73 0.61
C ASP A 252 -25.58 -23.53 -0.02
N PRO A 253 -26.85 -23.33 0.41
CA PRO A 253 -27.99 -24.03 -0.16
C PRO A 253 -28.13 -23.86 -1.68
N ALA A 254 -27.62 -22.75 -2.25
CA ALA A 254 -27.67 -22.47 -3.68
C ALA A 254 -26.80 -23.43 -4.51
N THR A 255 -25.83 -24.09 -3.90
CA THR A 255 -24.96 -25.07 -4.59
C THR A 255 -25.51 -26.49 -4.49
N GLU A 256 -26.55 -26.70 -3.68
CA GLU A 256 -27.11 -28.02 -3.37
C GLU A 256 -26.06 -29.03 -2.86
N GLY A 257 -24.95 -28.53 -2.28
CA GLY A 257 -23.84 -29.33 -1.79
C GLY A 257 -22.98 -29.96 -2.91
N THR A 258 -23.16 -29.53 -4.15
CA THR A 258 -22.36 -29.98 -5.30
C THR A 258 -20.89 -29.62 -5.13
N ALA A 259 -20.00 -30.39 -5.73
CA ALA A 259 -18.58 -30.08 -5.79
C ALA A 259 -18.01 -30.45 -7.16
N PRO A 260 -18.19 -29.58 -8.18
CA PRO A 260 -17.78 -29.85 -9.56
C PRO A 260 -16.29 -30.17 -9.72
N TRP A 261 -15.46 -29.78 -8.75
CA TRP A 261 -14.03 -30.06 -8.74
C TRP A 261 -13.66 -31.50 -8.36
N GLU A 262 -14.51 -32.25 -7.67
CA GLU A 262 -14.22 -33.64 -7.24
C GLU A 262 -14.29 -34.63 -8.42
N ASP A 263 -15.23 -34.41 -9.33
CA ASP A 263 -15.40 -35.21 -10.55
C ASP A 263 -15.70 -34.28 -11.74
N ALA A 264 -14.63 -33.76 -12.34
CA ALA A 264 -14.73 -32.88 -13.51
C ALA A 264 -15.27 -33.58 -14.77
N ASP A 265 -15.49 -34.91 -14.74
CA ASP A 265 -16.09 -35.67 -15.84
C ASP A 265 -17.59 -35.93 -15.63
N ALA A 266 -18.15 -35.62 -14.46
CA ALA A 266 -19.56 -35.81 -14.16
C ALA A 266 -20.49 -34.85 -14.95
N ASP A 267 -19.98 -33.70 -15.35
CA ASP A 267 -20.73 -32.64 -16.02
C ASP A 267 -20.54 -32.60 -17.54
N GLU A 268 -21.56 -32.12 -18.25
CA GLU A 268 -21.47 -31.84 -19.69
C GLU A 268 -20.84 -30.46 -19.94
N TRP A 269 -19.64 -30.43 -20.52
CA TRP A 269 -18.89 -29.20 -20.77
C TRP A 269 -19.18 -28.62 -22.15
N LYS A 270 -19.53 -27.33 -22.20
CA LYS A 270 -19.66 -26.56 -23.44
C LYS A 270 -18.31 -25.94 -23.82
N PRO A 271 -17.88 -25.99 -25.10
CA PRO A 271 -16.68 -25.28 -25.54
C PRO A 271 -16.78 -23.76 -25.29
N VAL A 272 -15.71 -23.16 -24.78
CA VAL A 272 -15.63 -21.70 -24.62
C VAL A 272 -15.60 -21.04 -26.01
N PRO A 273 -16.50 -20.08 -26.30
CA PRO A 273 -16.54 -19.44 -27.61
C PRO A 273 -15.43 -18.39 -27.76
N GLY A 274 -14.51 -18.63 -28.70
CA GLY A 274 -13.41 -17.72 -29.00
C GLY A 274 -12.33 -17.73 -27.93
N THR A 275 -11.88 -16.55 -27.51
CA THR A 275 -10.91 -16.39 -26.42
C THR A 275 -11.62 -16.18 -25.09
N LEU A 276 -11.05 -16.71 -24.01
CA LEU A 276 -11.53 -16.46 -22.65
C LEU A 276 -11.60 -14.94 -22.40
N ARG A 277 -12.80 -14.45 -22.10
CA ARG A 277 -13.16 -13.05 -21.87
C ARG A 277 -14.40 -13.06 -20.98
N ASP A 278 -14.89 -11.88 -20.61
CA ASP A 278 -16.18 -11.71 -19.94
C ASP A 278 -17.27 -12.61 -20.55
N TRP A 279 -17.73 -13.60 -19.77
CA TRP A 279 -18.65 -14.64 -20.22
C TRP A 279 -20.01 -14.09 -20.66
N ARG A 280 -20.40 -12.92 -20.12
CA ARG A 280 -21.63 -12.23 -20.50
C ARG A 280 -21.63 -11.78 -21.97
N LYS A 281 -20.44 -11.74 -22.60
CA LYS A 281 -20.24 -11.36 -24.02
C LYS A 281 -20.08 -12.57 -24.94
N TRP A 282 -20.36 -13.78 -24.47
CA TRP A 282 -20.25 -15.01 -25.26
C TRP A 282 -21.45 -15.26 -26.17
N GLY A 283 -22.54 -14.52 -25.98
CA GLY A 283 -23.77 -14.73 -26.75
C GLY A 283 -24.57 -15.95 -26.30
N ASP A 284 -24.19 -16.54 -25.16
CA ASP A 284 -25.02 -17.53 -24.46
C ASP A 284 -26.06 -16.78 -23.62
N ALA A 285 -27.34 -17.05 -23.88
CA ALA A 285 -28.45 -16.40 -23.18
C ALA A 285 -28.48 -16.74 -21.69
N GLU A 286 -27.98 -17.91 -21.28
CA GLU A 286 -27.89 -18.32 -19.87
C GLU A 286 -26.83 -17.52 -19.12
N LEU A 287 -25.74 -17.13 -19.81
CA LEU A 287 -24.60 -16.44 -19.20
C LEU A 287 -24.68 -14.91 -19.31
N THR A 288 -25.54 -14.37 -20.18
CA THR A 288 -25.61 -12.92 -20.47
C THR A 288 -25.91 -12.10 -19.22
N ASP A 289 -26.83 -12.57 -18.37
CA ASP A 289 -27.23 -11.91 -17.14
C ASP A 289 -26.79 -12.70 -15.88
N HIS A 290 -25.92 -13.70 -16.04
CA HIS A 290 -25.45 -14.53 -14.94
C HIS A 290 -24.51 -13.76 -14.02
N LEU A 291 -24.88 -13.69 -12.74
CA LEU A 291 -24.07 -13.16 -11.64
C LEU A 291 -23.70 -14.31 -10.71
N GLY A 292 -22.47 -14.77 -10.80
CA GLY A 292 -21.99 -15.88 -9.98
C GLY A 292 -20.70 -16.47 -10.55
N MET A 293 -20.41 -17.71 -10.16
CA MET A 293 -19.25 -18.44 -10.63
C MET A 293 -19.57 -19.15 -11.96
N VAL A 294 -18.55 -19.27 -12.81
CA VAL A 294 -18.57 -20.08 -14.02
C VAL A 294 -17.41 -21.08 -13.93
N TRP A 295 -17.70 -22.34 -14.20
CA TRP A 295 -16.70 -23.40 -14.16
C TRP A 295 -15.98 -23.52 -15.49
N HIS A 296 -14.68 -23.72 -15.44
CA HIS A 296 -13.85 -24.00 -16.60
C HIS A 296 -13.04 -25.26 -16.38
N ARG A 297 -12.93 -26.06 -17.44
CA ARG A 297 -12.13 -27.28 -17.46
C ARG A 297 -11.14 -27.23 -18.60
N VAL A 298 -9.90 -27.62 -18.29
CA VAL A 298 -8.86 -27.90 -19.28
C VAL A 298 -8.31 -29.29 -18.97
N SER A 299 -8.19 -30.12 -20.00
CA SER A 299 -7.56 -31.43 -19.91
C SER A 299 -6.28 -31.44 -20.73
N PHE A 300 -5.23 -32.03 -20.17
CA PHE A 300 -3.94 -32.21 -20.85
C PHE A 300 -3.29 -33.51 -20.35
N ASP A 301 -2.53 -34.15 -21.22
CA ASP A 301 -1.79 -35.37 -20.90
C ASP A 301 -0.31 -35.05 -20.67
N LEU A 302 0.26 -35.64 -19.62
CA LEU A 302 1.69 -35.59 -19.36
C LEU A 302 2.30 -36.96 -19.64
N THR A 303 3.48 -36.97 -20.24
CA THR A 303 4.31 -38.19 -20.24
C THR A 303 4.79 -38.49 -18.81
N PRO A 304 5.12 -39.76 -18.48
CA PRO A 304 5.65 -40.10 -17.17
C PRO A 304 6.86 -39.25 -16.76
N GLN A 305 7.74 -38.93 -17.72
CA GLN A 305 8.91 -38.08 -17.48
C GLN A 305 8.55 -36.61 -17.18
N GLN A 306 7.47 -36.08 -17.78
CA GLN A 306 7.00 -34.73 -17.46
C GLN A 306 6.33 -34.68 -16.08
N ALA A 307 5.60 -35.74 -15.71
CA ALA A 307 4.91 -35.81 -14.41
C ALA A 307 5.87 -35.88 -13.21
N GLU A 308 7.12 -36.29 -13.41
CA GLU A 308 8.16 -36.30 -12.37
C GLU A 308 8.81 -34.93 -12.12
N GLN A 309 8.53 -33.94 -12.98
CA GLN A 309 9.13 -32.62 -12.90
C GLN A 309 8.27 -31.63 -12.11
N ALA A 310 8.91 -30.61 -11.54
CA ALA A 310 8.18 -29.45 -11.04
C ALA A 310 7.49 -28.74 -12.22
N ALA A 311 6.24 -28.32 -12.01
CA ALA A 311 5.44 -27.63 -13.00
C ALA A 311 4.80 -26.39 -12.39
N THR A 312 4.48 -25.42 -13.24
CA THR A 312 3.73 -24.22 -12.87
C THR A 312 2.52 -24.10 -13.78
N ILE A 313 1.36 -23.85 -13.18
CA ILE A 313 0.13 -23.57 -13.92
C ILE A 313 -0.06 -22.07 -13.96
N HIS A 314 -0.10 -21.52 -15.17
CA HIS A 314 -0.39 -20.11 -15.42
C HIS A 314 -1.83 -19.98 -15.88
N ILE A 315 -2.65 -19.34 -15.06
CA ILE A 315 -3.98 -18.88 -15.45
C ILE A 315 -3.91 -17.41 -15.86
N GLY A 316 -4.83 -16.99 -16.73
CA GLY A 316 -4.99 -15.57 -17.07
C GLY A 316 -5.46 -14.73 -15.88
N ALA A 317 -5.54 -13.41 -16.06
CA ALA A 317 -6.08 -12.53 -15.04
C ALA A 317 -7.57 -12.82 -14.79
N VAL A 318 -7.94 -12.94 -13.52
CA VAL A 318 -9.31 -13.09 -13.04
C VAL A 318 -9.70 -11.80 -12.32
N ASP A 319 -10.93 -11.33 -12.53
CA ASP A 319 -11.40 -10.02 -12.04
C ASP A 319 -11.72 -10.05 -10.53
N ASP A 320 -12.53 -11.03 -10.09
CA ASP A 320 -13.01 -11.11 -8.70
C ASP A 320 -12.29 -12.17 -7.87
N THR A 321 -12.55 -13.45 -8.17
CA THR A 321 -11.95 -14.57 -7.45
C THR A 321 -11.89 -15.81 -8.32
N ASP A 322 -10.86 -16.61 -8.13
CA ASP A 322 -10.82 -17.98 -8.63
C ASP A 322 -10.41 -18.97 -7.55
N MET A 323 -10.78 -20.22 -7.80
CA MET A 323 -10.17 -21.38 -7.18
C MET A 323 -9.85 -22.35 -8.31
N THR A 324 -8.67 -22.97 -8.27
CA THR A 324 -8.27 -23.94 -9.28
C THR A 324 -7.91 -25.26 -8.63
N TRP A 325 -8.38 -26.32 -9.27
CA TRP A 325 -8.11 -27.69 -8.87
C TRP A 325 -7.37 -28.44 -9.97
N LEU A 326 -6.47 -29.32 -9.56
CA LEU A 326 -5.86 -30.33 -10.40
C LEU A 326 -6.30 -31.69 -9.87
N ASN A 327 -7.15 -32.39 -10.63
CA ASN A 327 -7.68 -33.70 -10.27
C ASN A 327 -8.27 -33.73 -8.84
N GLY A 328 -9.15 -32.77 -8.53
CA GLY A 328 -9.80 -32.65 -7.21
C GLY A 328 -8.96 -32.00 -6.12
N THR A 329 -7.66 -31.76 -6.34
CA THR A 329 -6.80 -31.10 -5.35
C THR A 329 -6.74 -29.60 -5.63
N ALA A 330 -7.10 -28.77 -4.66
CA ALA A 330 -6.94 -27.31 -4.77
C ALA A 330 -5.44 -26.95 -4.85
N ILE A 331 -5.07 -26.16 -5.85
CA ILE A 331 -3.67 -25.81 -6.15
C ILE A 331 -3.41 -24.31 -6.26
N GLY A 332 -4.43 -23.48 -6.05
CA GLY A 332 -4.25 -22.04 -5.97
C GLY A 332 -5.55 -21.28 -6.11
N THR A 333 -5.49 -20.04 -5.63
CA THR A 333 -6.58 -19.07 -5.67
C THR A 333 -6.01 -17.68 -5.91
N THR A 334 -6.79 -16.82 -6.57
CA THR A 334 -6.59 -15.38 -6.58
C THR A 334 -7.84 -14.67 -6.09
N PHE A 335 -7.61 -13.53 -5.47
CA PHE A 335 -8.62 -12.52 -5.22
C PHE A 335 -8.20 -11.27 -5.98
N HIS A 336 -9.19 -10.53 -6.47
CA HIS A 336 -9.09 -9.24 -7.17
C HIS A 336 -8.18 -9.21 -8.41
N TRP A 337 -8.44 -8.24 -9.29
CA TRP A 337 -7.63 -7.98 -10.46
C TRP A 337 -6.16 -7.75 -10.10
N GLY A 338 -5.28 -8.64 -10.59
CA GLY A 338 -3.83 -8.53 -10.39
C GLY A 338 -3.30 -9.07 -9.07
N GLY A 339 -4.12 -9.77 -8.28
CA GLY A 339 -3.68 -10.42 -7.05
C GLY A 339 -2.58 -11.46 -7.27
N LEU A 340 -1.64 -11.55 -6.31
CA LEU A 340 -0.63 -12.61 -6.30
C LEU A 340 -1.31 -13.96 -6.05
N ARG A 341 -1.13 -14.89 -6.99
CA ARG A 341 -1.62 -16.27 -6.84
C ARG A 341 -0.85 -16.98 -5.74
N ALA A 342 -1.58 -17.45 -4.74
CA ALA A 342 -1.04 -18.21 -3.61
C ALA A 342 -1.00 -19.70 -3.91
#